data_AF-A0A1I7T723-F1
#
_entry.id   AF-A0A1I7T723-F1
#
_cell.length_a   1.000
_cell.length_b   1.000
_cell.length_c   1.000
_cell.angle_alpha   90.00
_cell.angle_beta   90.00
_cell.angle_gamma   90.00
#
_symmetry.space_group_name_H-M   'P 1'
#
loop_
_entity.id
_entity.type
_entity.pdbx_description
1 polymer ?
#
loop_
_entity_poly.entity_id
_entity_poly.type
_entity_poly.pdbx_seq_one_letter_code
_entity_poly.pdbx_strand_id
1 'polypeptide(L)'
;MFKKTVYCRYFDCKRQEIVGAEWKGIVFPESVVRCPRRIGAEFVSVIKEMEDEVPTPMRLKYRVFEKPIHTLSICVAAFYGQEPKWIQIAEFIEHHKMEGATFFYFHIGNISDYDRQILDEYVNQGDAEVKTLQEKYERPFYAWQLIEIQDCHMRSKYHSKWTAFIDIDERIHTNEPNKTLVDILNNLDSQNIGEIQLPHLKVIKNGDTPARYLGKGQVPREMFSRKYINTAEPTFDASKAVIRPDKV
;
A
#
# COMPACT_ATOMS: atom_id res chain seq x y z
N MET A 1 20.02 -4.11 1.01
CA MET A 1 21.21 -3.22 0.94
C MET A 1 21.50 -2.68 2.34
N PHE A 2 21.49 -3.56 3.36
CA PHE A 2 21.39 -3.18 4.77
C PHE A 2 22.57 -2.35 5.28
N LYS A 3 22.30 -1.24 5.98
CA LYS A 3 23.28 -0.32 6.57
C LYS A 3 24.36 0.17 5.60
N LYS A 4 24.12 0.08 4.28
CA LYS A 4 25.03 0.66 3.29
C LYS A 4 24.85 2.17 3.25
N THR A 5 25.97 2.86 3.10
CA THR A 5 26.00 4.29 2.81
C THR A 5 25.55 4.51 1.37
N VAL A 6 24.77 5.57 1.16
CA VAL A 6 24.32 6.06 -0.15
C VAL A 6 24.30 7.59 -0.14
N TYR A 7 24.17 8.22 -1.30
CA TYR A 7 24.06 9.67 -1.42
C TYR A 7 22.74 10.08 -2.06
N CYS A 8 22.04 11.04 -1.45
CA CYS A 8 20.87 11.69 -2.02
C CYS A 8 21.33 12.90 -2.83
N ARG A 9 20.98 12.94 -4.11
CA ARG A 9 21.21 14.06 -5.04
C ARG A 9 19.87 14.78 -5.27
N TYR A 10 19.86 16.10 -5.22
CA TYR A 10 18.63 16.90 -5.27
C TYR A 10 18.57 17.73 -6.54
N PHE A 11 17.38 17.84 -7.10
CA PHE A 11 17.15 18.54 -8.35
C PHE A 11 15.96 19.49 -8.26
N ASP A 12 16.06 20.61 -8.95
CA ASP A 12 15.01 21.63 -9.02
C ASP A 12 13.86 21.24 -9.98
N CYS A 13 12.92 22.16 -10.19
CA CYS A 13 11.76 21.98 -11.07
C CYS A 13 12.15 21.76 -12.55
N LYS A 14 13.34 22.21 -12.98
CA LYS A 14 13.91 22.00 -14.32
C LYS A 14 14.77 20.74 -14.41
N ARG A 15 14.79 19.93 -13.35
CA ARG A 15 15.65 18.74 -13.21
C ARG A 15 17.14 19.08 -13.26
N GLN A 16 17.52 20.30 -12.91
CA GLN A 16 18.92 20.70 -12.75
C GLN A 16 19.36 20.38 -11.33
N GLU A 17 20.58 19.85 -11.19
CA GLU A 17 21.09 19.48 -9.89
C GLU A 17 21.40 20.71 -9.03
N ILE A 18 21.01 20.64 -7.76
CA ILE A 18 21.30 21.68 -6.77
C ILE A 18 22.65 21.36 -6.13
N VAL A 19 23.70 22.01 -6.65
CA VAL A 19 25.09 21.83 -6.18
C VAL A 19 25.21 22.16 -4.68
N GLY A 20 25.86 21.29 -3.91
CA GLY A 20 26.07 21.45 -2.47
C GLY A 20 24.89 21.01 -1.61
N ALA A 21 23.77 20.57 -2.20
CA ALA A 21 22.61 20.09 -1.47
C ALA A 21 22.68 18.59 -1.12
N GLU A 22 23.69 17.87 -1.61
CA GLU A 22 23.85 16.44 -1.44
C GLU A 22 23.81 15.99 0.03
N TRP A 23 23.43 14.74 0.24
CA TRP A 23 23.33 14.19 1.59
C TRP A 23 23.78 12.75 1.64
N LYS A 24 24.68 12.44 2.59
CA LYS A 24 25.09 11.08 2.89
C LYS A 24 24.04 10.39 3.75
N GLY A 25 23.27 9.50 3.13
CA GLY A 25 22.24 8.68 3.77
C GLY A 25 22.74 7.28 4.12
N ILE A 26 21.90 6.56 4.89
CA ILE A 26 22.09 5.14 5.19
C ILE A 26 20.80 4.42 4.80
N VAL A 27 20.94 3.25 4.19
CA VAL A 27 19.82 2.37 3.88
C VAL A 27 19.42 1.60 5.15
N PHE A 28 18.23 1.89 5.68
CA PHE A 28 17.66 1.22 6.86
C PHE A 28 16.13 1.45 6.93
N PRO A 29 15.30 0.43 7.21
CA PRO A 29 15.67 -0.92 7.64
C PRO A 29 16.16 -1.85 6.52
N GLU A 30 15.73 -1.75 5.26
CA GLU A 30 16.27 -2.62 4.18
C GLU A 30 16.41 -1.93 2.81
N SER A 31 15.37 -1.19 2.42
CA SER A 31 15.28 -0.47 1.14
C SER A 31 14.96 1.02 1.30
N VAL A 32 14.72 1.48 2.53
CA VAL A 32 14.38 2.87 2.84
C VAL A 32 15.66 3.71 3.01
N VAL A 33 15.67 4.89 2.39
CA VAL A 33 16.74 5.89 2.54
C VAL A 33 16.13 7.18 3.05
N ARG A 34 16.67 7.71 4.16
CA ARG A 34 16.23 9.00 4.72
C ARG A 34 17.04 10.14 4.10
N CYS A 35 16.43 10.83 3.15
CA CYS A 35 16.96 12.04 2.54
C CYS A 35 16.27 13.29 3.15
N PRO A 36 16.99 14.22 3.79
CA PRO A 36 16.40 15.44 4.32
C PRO A 36 15.88 16.35 3.20
N ARG A 37 14.82 17.12 3.47
CA ARG A 37 14.32 18.09 2.47
C ARG A 37 15.33 19.21 2.26
N ARG A 38 15.44 19.68 1.02
CA ARG A 38 16.31 20.77 0.60
C ARG A 38 15.47 21.88 -0.04
N ILE A 39 15.84 23.12 0.23
CA ILE A 39 15.16 24.29 -0.36
C ILE A 39 15.34 24.23 -1.88
N GLY A 40 14.25 24.45 -2.63
CA GLY A 40 14.26 24.41 -4.09
C GLY A 40 14.23 23.01 -4.72
N ALA A 41 14.36 21.93 -3.94
CA ALA A 41 14.34 20.57 -4.48
C ALA A 41 12.91 20.09 -4.76
N GLU A 42 12.65 19.68 -6.01
CA GLU A 42 11.42 19.01 -6.43
C GLU A 42 11.61 17.51 -6.70
N PHE A 43 12.85 17.09 -6.99
CA PHE A 43 13.19 15.69 -7.23
C PHE A 43 14.39 15.27 -6.40
N VAL A 44 14.48 13.98 -6.13
CA VAL A 44 15.61 13.35 -5.47
C VAL A 44 16.02 12.08 -6.23
N SER A 45 17.31 11.83 -6.31
CA SER A 45 17.86 10.56 -6.78
C SER A 45 18.82 10.00 -5.74
N VAL A 46 18.97 8.68 -5.71
CA VAL A 46 19.85 7.99 -4.75
C VAL A 46 20.92 7.24 -5.54
N ILE A 47 22.18 7.54 -5.22
CA ILE A 47 23.37 6.90 -5.80
C ILE A 47 24.20 6.21 -4.70
N LYS A 48 25.05 5.26 -5.07
CA LYS A 48 25.86 4.53 -4.09
C LYS A 48 27.15 5.28 -3.81
N GLU A 49 27.86 5.69 -4.85
CA GLU A 49 29.07 6.53 -4.81
C GLU A 49 28.81 7.86 -5.52
N MET A 50 29.59 8.92 -5.23
CA MET A 50 29.34 10.27 -5.76
C MET A 50 29.61 10.40 -7.26
N GLU A 51 30.44 9.51 -7.78
CA GLU A 51 30.86 9.42 -9.18
C GLU A 51 29.90 8.58 -10.04
N ASP A 52 28.94 7.88 -9.42
CA ASP A 52 27.98 7.05 -10.14
C ASP A 52 27.08 7.89 -11.05
N GLU A 53 26.67 7.32 -12.18
CA GLU A 53 25.63 7.89 -13.04
C GLU A 53 24.33 8.03 -12.24
N VAL A 54 23.72 9.21 -12.30
CA VAL A 54 22.51 9.50 -11.53
C VAL A 54 21.28 8.88 -12.21
N PRO A 55 20.56 7.95 -11.53
CA PRO A 55 19.30 7.43 -12.05
C PRO A 55 18.27 8.54 -12.20
N THR A 56 17.24 8.30 -13.03
CA THR A 56 16.13 9.24 -13.23
C THR A 56 15.57 9.73 -11.88
N PRO A 57 15.67 11.03 -11.57
CA PRO A 57 15.23 11.55 -10.27
C PRO A 57 13.72 11.35 -10.06
N MET A 58 13.37 10.91 -8.85
CA MET A 58 11.98 10.72 -8.43
C MET A 58 11.43 12.02 -7.86
N ARG A 59 10.21 12.38 -8.28
CA ARG A 59 9.53 13.57 -7.77
C ARG A 59 9.18 13.40 -6.29
N LEU A 60 9.55 14.39 -5.49
CA LEU A 60 9.17 14.46 -4.08
C LEU A 60 7.66 14.72 -3.97
N LYS A 61 6.98 13.90 -3.16
CA LYS A 61 5.58 14.11 -2.78
C LYS A 61 5.52 14.61 -1.34
N TYR A 62 4.81 15.71 -1.11
CA TYR A 62 4.57 16.20 0.25
C TYR A 62 3.59 15.26 0.95
N ARG A 63 4.01 14.71 2.11
CA ARG A 63 3.18 13.83 2.94
C ARG A 63 3.26 14.13 4.44
N VAL A 64 3.94 15.22 4.82
CA VAL A 64 4.16 15.57 6.22
C VAL A 64 3.03 16.48 6.68
N PHE A 65 1.81 15.93 6.79
CA PHE A 65 0.65 16.69 7.24
C PHE A 65 0.64 16.80 8.77
N GLU A 66 0.21 17.95 9.30
CA GLU A 66 0.07 18.15 10.75
C GLU A 66 -0.98 17.22 11.36
N LYS A 67 -2.05 16.96 10.60
CA LYS A 67 -3.08 15.99 10.92
C LYS A 67 -3.21 15.02 9.75
N PRO A 68 -3.33 13.70 10.01
CA PRO A 68 -3.59 12.73 8.96
C PRO A 68 -4.84 13.09 8.18
N ILE A 69 -4.76 13.02 6.86
CA ILE A 69 -5.89 13.31 5.96
C ILE A 69 -6.83 12.11 5.84
N HIS A 70 -6.36 10.91 6.17
CA HIS A 70 -7.15 9.68 6.23
C HIS A 70 -7.15 9.10 7.65
N THR A 71 -8.33 8.66 8.11
CA THR A 71 -8.44 7.96 9.40
C THR A 71 -7.87 6.55 9.31
N LEU A 72 -8.26 5.81 8.27
CA LEU A 72 -7.76 4.48 7.97
C LEU A 72 -7.39 4.41 6.50
N SER A 73 -6.18 3.92 6.22
CA SER A 73 -5.77 3.48 4.89
C SER A 73 -5.35 2.02 4.89
N ILE A 74 -5.39 1.40 3.72
CA ILE A 74 -5.02 -0.02 3.56
C ILE A 74 -3.86 -0.14 2.58
N CYS A 75 -2.81 -0.81 3.02
CA CYS A 75 -1.75 -1.36 2.18
C CYS A 75 -2.23 -2.70 1.66
N VAL A 76 -2.47 -2.77 0.35
CA VAL A 76 -2.89 -4.01 -0.31
C VAL A 76 -1.66 -4.74 -0.79
N ALA A 77 -1.51 -5.99 -0.36
CA ALA A 77 -0.40 -6.83 -0.76
C ALA A 77 -0.27 -6.89 -2.29
N ALA A 78 0.98 -6.94 -2.77
CA ALA A 78 1.27 -6.75 -4.18
C ALA A 78 0.61 -7.80 -5.11
N PHE A 79 0.12 -7.34 -6.26
CA PHE A 79 -0.49 -8.21 -7.27
C PHE A 79 0.52 -8.87 -8.19
N TYR A 80 0.32 -10.18 -8.40
CA TYR A 80 1.07 -11.00 -9.35
C TYR A 80 0.13 -11.93 -10.13
N GLY A 81 0.60 -12.35 -11.30
CA GLY A 81 -0.05 -13.34 -12.13
C GLY A 81 -0.93 -12.73 -13.22
N GLN A 82 -1.71 -13.60 -13.88
CA GLN A 82 -2.58 -13.25 -15.01
C GLN A 82 -4.06 -13.58 -14.74
N GLU A 83 -4.36 -14.05 -13.53
CA GLU A 83 -5.71 -14.33 -13.11
C GLU A 83 -6.52 -13.03 -13.05
N PRO A 84 -7.71 -12.96 -13.67
CA PRO A 84 -8.58 -11.78 -13.57
C PRO A 84 -8.91 -11.43 -12.11
N LYS A 85 -8.80 -10.15 -11.75
CA LYS A 85 -9.01 -9.64 -10.38
C LYS A 85 -10.03 -8.51 -10.30
N TRP A 86 -10.60 -8.07 -11.41
CA TRP A 86 -11.48 -6.88 -11.49
C TRP A 86 -12.60 -6.88 -10.43
N ILE A 87 -13.25 -8.02 -10.20
CA ILE A 87 -14.33 -8.14 -9.20
C ILE A 87 -13.78 -8.18 -7.77
N GLN A 88 -12.62 -8.81 -7.56
CA GLN A 88 -11.97 -8.86 -6.26
C GLN A 88 -11.49 -7.47 -5.83
N ILE A 89 -10.94 -6.69 -6.76
CA ILE A 89 -10.52 -5.30 -6.54
C ILE A 89 -11.72 -4.46 -6.08
N ALA A 90 -12.81 -4.49 -6.86
CA ALA A 90 -14.01 -3.71 -6.53
C ALA A 90 -14.58 -4.15 -5.18
N GLU A 91 -14.79 -5.45 -4.97
CA GLU A 91 -15.33 -5.97 -3.71
C GLU A 91 -14.44 -5.64 -2.51
N PHE A 92 -13.11 -5.74 -2.64
CA PHE A 92 -12.20 -5.44 -1.57
C PHE A 92 -12.26 -3.97 -1.15
N ILE A 93 -12.24 -3.05 -2.13
CA ILE A 93 -12.30 -1.62 -1.86
C ILE A 93 -13.64 -1.26 -1.22
N GLU A 94 -14.75 -1.70 -1.81
CA GLU A 94 -16.09 -1.39 -1.29
C GLU A 94 -16.32 -2.00 0.11
N HIS A 95 -15.86 -3.23 0.35
CA HIS A 95 -15.92 -3.85 1.68
C HIS A 95 -15.24 -3.00 2.73
N HIS A 96 -13.99 -2.60 2.48
CA HIS A 96 -13.23 -1.87 3.48
C HIS A 96 -13.64 -0.40 3.61
N LYS A 97 -14.25 0.19 2.57
CA LYS A 97 -14.95 1.48 2.70
C LYS A 97 -16.11 1.38 3.71
N MET A 98 -16.87 0.27 3.73
CA MET A 98 -17.90 0.05 4.76
C MET A 98 -17.31 -0.06 6.17
N GLU A 99 -16.07 -0.52 6.30
CA GLU A 99 -15.32 -0.54 7.57
C GLU A 99 -14.66 0.80 7.94
N GLY A 100 -14.84 1.84 7.13
CA GLY A 100 -14.33 3.19 7.34
C GLY A 100 -12.97 3.48 6.73
N ALA A 101 -12.41 2.58 5.90
CA ALA A 101 -11.21 2.90 5.13
C ALA A 101 -11.51 4.01 4.10
N THR A 102 -10.57 4.94 3.97
CA THR A 102 -10.73 6.13 3.10
C THR A 102 -9.64 6.24 2.04
N PHE A 103 -8.64 5.35 2.07
CA PHE A 103 -7.56 5.35 1.08
C PHE A 103 -6.91 3.98 0.93
N PHE A 104 -6.50 3.65 -0.29
CA PHE A 104 -5.91 2.36 -0.63
C PHE A 104 -4.58 2.53 -1.36
N TYR A 105 -3.54 1.86 -0.89
CA TYR A 105 -2.27 1.75 -1.57
C TYR A 105 -2.19 0.40 -2.26
N PHE A 106 -2.12 0.43 -3.59
CA PHE A 106 -1.93 -0.76 -4.40
C PHE A 106 -0.51 -0.83 -4.94
N HIS A 107 0.11 -2.00 -4.80
CA HIS A 107 1.38 -2.31 -5.43
C HIS A 107 1.16 -3.39 -6.48
N ILE A 108 1.67 -3.16 -7.67
CA ILE A 108 1.39 -3.99 -8.85
C ILE A 108 2.70 -4.49 -9.41
N GLY A 109 2.91 -5.81 -9.37
CA GLY A 109 3.94 -6.47 -10.17
C GLY A 109 3.47 -6.65 -11.60
N ASN A 110 2.36 -7.38 -11.80
CA ASN A 110 1.74 -7.60 -13.10
C ASN A 110 0.23 -7.84 -12.95
N ILE A 111 -0.59 -7.19 -13.77
CA ILE A 111 -2.04 -7.38 -13.87
C ILE A 111 -2.50 -7.15 -15.32
N SER A 112 -3.71 -7.60 -15.66
CA SER A 112 -4.28 -7.32 -16.97
C SER A 112 -4.70 -5.85 -17.15
N ASP A 113 -4.75 -5.38 -18.40
CA ASP A 113 -5.26 -4.03 -18.72
C ASP A 113 -6.69 -3.81 -18.22
N TYR A 114 -7.50 -4.87 -18.21
CA TYR A 114 -8.88 -4.80 -17.74
C TYR A 114 -8.96 -4.61 -16.22
N ASP A 115 -8.14 -5.34 -15.46
CA ASP A 115 -8.03 -5.14 -14.01
C ASP A 115 -7.47 -3.75 -13.69
N ARG A 116 -6.51 -3.28 -14.51
CA ARG A 116 -5.92 -1.96 -14.37
C ARG A 116 -6.95 -0.86 -14.58
N GLN A 117 -7.84 -1.01 -15.56
CA GLN A 117 -8.92 -0.05 -15.82
C GLN A 117 -9.83 0.13 -14.60
N ILE A 118 -10.15 -0.95 -13.87
CA ILE A 118 -10.95 -0.85 -12.64
C ILE A 118 -10.19 -0.12 -11.53
N LEU A 119 -8.90 -0.41 -11.34
CA LEU A 119 -8.09 0.32 -10.36
C LEU A 119 -7.98 1.80 -10.71
N ASP A 120 -7.81 2.14 -11.98
CA ASP A 120 -7.70 3.52 -12.43
C ASP A 120 -8.97 4.34 -12.14
N GLU A 121 -10.14 3.71 -12.16
CA GLU A 121 -11.39 4.37 -11.75
C GLU A 121 -11.34 4.80 -10.27
N TYR A 122 -10.89 3.92 -9.37
CA TYR A 122 -10.68 4.24 -7.96
C TYR A 122 -9.57 5.27 -7.73
N VAL A 123 -8.51 5.25 -8.55
CA VAL A 123 -7.46 6.28 -8.53
C VAL A 123 -8.03 7.64 -8.93
N ASN A 124 -8.86 7.69 -9.99
CA ASN A 124 -9.48 8.92 -10.48
C ASN A 124 -10.47 9.53 -9.48
N GLN A 125 -11.16 8.70 -8.70
CA GLN A 125 -12.04 9.13 -7.61
C GLN A 125 -11.27 9.62 -6.37
N GLY A 126 -9.95 9.39 -6.31
CA GLY A 126 -9.10 9.76 -5.18
C GLY A 126 -9.12 8.74 -4.03
N ASP A 127 -9.68 7.55 -4.26
CA ASP A 127 -9.73 6.48 -3.25
C ASP A 127 -8.42 5.70 -3.17
N ALA A 128 -7.65 5.66 -4.25
CA ALA A 128 -6.48 4.80 -4.35
C ALA A 128 -5.25 5.48 -4.95
N GLU A 129 -4.06 4.99 -4.57
CA GLU A 129 -2.81 5.23 -5.29
C GLU A 129 -2.19 3.90 -5.71
N VAL A 130 -1.76 3.84 -6.98
CA VAL A 130 -1.09 2.67 -7.54
C VAL A 130 0.42 2.91 -7.65
N LYS A 131 1.21 1.89 -7.28
CA LYS A 131 2.64 1.78 -7.55
C LYS A 131 2.93 0.53 -8.37
N THR A 132 3.41 0.72 -9.58
CA THR A 132 4.01 -0.38 -10.34
C THR A 132 5.39 -0.68 -9.78
N LEU A 133 5.59 -1.91 -9.34
CA LEU A 133 6.88 -2.44 -8.91
C LEU A 133 7.73 -2.63 -10.16
N GLN A 134 8.65 -1.70 -10.42
CA GLN A 134 9.52 -1.76 -11.59
C GLN A 134 10.74 -2.64 -11.33
N GLU A 135 11.07 -3.50 -12.29
CA GLU A 135 12.29 -4.30 -12.25
C GLU A 135 13.43 -3.63 -13.01
N LYS A 136 14.54 -3.41 -12.31
CA LYS A 136 15.88 -3.41 -12.92
C LYS A 136 16.62 -4.73 -12.68
N TYR A 137 16.17 -5.53 -11.70
CA TYR A 137 16.82 -6.75 -11.23
C TYR A 137 15.75 -7.77 -10.81
N GLU A 138 15.95 -9.03 -11.18
CA GLU A 138 15.15 -10.15 -10.66
C GLU A 138 15.30 -10.23 -9.14
N ARG A 139 14.18 -10.47 -8.44
CA ARG A 139 14.15 -10.67 -7.00
C ARG A 139 13.24 -11.84 -6.66
N PRO A 140 13.57 -12.61 -5.60
CA PRO A 140 12.65 -13.62 -5.11
C PRO A 140 11.35 -12.97 -4.63
N PHE A 141 10.23 -13.68 -4.78
CA PHE A 141 8.89 -13.17 -4.50
C PHE A 141 8.75 -12.48 -3.14
N TYR A 142 9.27 -13.10 -2.07
CA TYR A 142 9.20 -12.54 -0.71
C TYR A 142 9.87 -11.17 -0.58
N ALA A 143 10.92 -10.89 -1.38
CA ALA A 143 11.62 -9.62 -1.31
C ALA A 143 10.77 -8.47 -1.86
N TRP A 144 9.80 -8.74 -2.73
CA TRP A 144 8.86 -7.73 -3.18
C TRP A 144 7.83 -7.37 -2.12
N GLN A 145 7.34 -8.35 -1.39
CA GLN A 145 6.45 -8.12 -0.26
C GLN A 145 7.11 -7.21 0.78
N LEU A 146 8.40 -7.42 1.08
CA LEU A 146 9.14 -6.54 2.00
C LEU A 146 9.26 -5.09 1.50
N ILE A 147 9.45 -4.88 0.19
CA ILE A 147 9.52 -3.55 -0.42
C ILE A 147 8.15 -2.87 -0.38
N GLU A 148 7.09 -3.60 -0.73
CA GLU A 148 5.72 -3.12 -0.70
C GLU A 148 5.33 -2.65 0.71
N ILE A 149 5.56 -3.48 1.72
CA ILE A 149 5.29 -3.14 3.12
C ILE A 149 6.05 -1.87 3.54
N GLN A 150 7.35 -1.77 3.23
CA GLN A 150 8.18 -0.61 3.58
C GLN A 150 7.74 0.67 2.84
N ASP A 151 7.51 0.58 1.53
CA ASP A 151 7.07 1.72 0.73
C ASP A 151 5.68 2.19 1.18
N CYS A 152 4.75 1.27 1.43
CA CYS A 152 3.41 1.61 1.91
C CYS A 152 3.43 2.21 3.32
N HIS A 153 4.18 1.64 4.26
CA HIS A 153 4.38 2.23 5.60
C HIS A 153 4.89 3.67 5.49
N MET A 154 5.98 3.88 4.72
CA MET A 154 6.57 5.21 4.58
C MET A 154 5.65 6.20 3.86
N ARG A 155 4.80 5.75 2.93
CA ARG A 155 3.78 6.60 2.27
C ARG A 155 2.61 6.95 3.16
N SER A 156 2.21 6.03 4.04
CA SER A 156 1.09 6.24 4.95
C SER A 156 1.48 7.07 6.18
N LYS A 157 2.77 7.14 6.52
CA LYS A 157 3.28 7.98 7.62
C LYS A 157 2.89 9.44 7.44
N TYR A 158 2.16 9.97 8.44
CA TYR A 158 1.53 11.31 8.46
C TYR A 158 0.43 11.57 7.42
N HIS A 159 0.20 10.65 6.49
CA HIS A 159 -0.93 10.70 5.56
C HIS A 159 -2.18 10.06 6.17
N SER A 160 -1.97 8.97 6.90
CA SER A 160 -3.02 8.17 7.51
C SER A 160 -2.77 8.04 9.02
N LYS A 161 -3.85 8.05 9.79
CA LYS A 161 -3.78 7.87 11.25
C LYS A 161 -3.54 6.42 11.59
N TRP A 162 -4.28 5.51 10.95
CA TRP A 162 -4.10 4.07 11.02
C TRP A 162 -3.84 3.50 9.62
N THR A 163 -3.00 2.47 9.55
CA THR A 163 -2.68 1.75 8.32
C THR A 163 -2.79 0.25 8.55
N ALA A 164 -3.66 -0.43 7.80
CA ALA A 164 -3.75 -1.89 7.82
C ALA A 164 -2.99 -2.52 6.64
N PHE A 165 -2.39 -3.69 6.84
CA PHE A 165 -1.76 -4.48 5.77
C PHE A 165 -2.61 -5.72 5.52
N ILE A 166 -3.22 -5.81 4.33
CA ILE A 166 -4.26 -6.81 4.04
C ILE A 166 -4.06 -7.37 2.63
N ASP A 167 -4.25 -8.69 2.48
CA ASP A 167 -4.21 -9.34 1.17
C ASP A 167 -5.58 -9.23 0.50
N ILE A 168 -5.64 -9.28 -0.84
CA ILE A 168 -6.88 -9.02 -1.59
C ILE A 168 -8.00 -10.04 -1.35
N ASP A 169 -7.64 -11.26 -0.94
CA ASP A 169 -8.53 -12.37 -0.60
C ASP A 169 -8.96 -12.37 0.88
N GLU A 170 -8.55 -11.36 1.64
CA GLU A 170 -8.84 -11.25 3.08
C GLU A 170 -9.86 -10.15 3.37
N ARG A 171 -10.62 -10.35 4.44
CA ARG A 171 -11.59 -9.37 4.94
C ARG A 171 -11.38 -9.15 6.42
N ILE A 172 -11.41 -7.88 6.82
CA ILE A 172 -11.53 -7.49 8.23
C ILE A 172 -12.96 -6.98 8.42
N HIS A 173 -13.62 -7.46 9.47
CA HIS A 173 -14.96 -7.04 9.87
C HIS A 173 -15.05 -7.12 11.39
N THR A 174 -15.86 -6.24 11.98
CA THR A 174 -16.16 -6.30 13.41
C THR A 174 -17.45 -7.06 13.68
N ASN A 175 -17.44 -7.91 14.71
CA ASN A 175 -18.63 -8.60 15.17
C ASN A 175 -19.50 -7.73 16.10
N GLU A 176 -19.06 -6.50 16.42
CA GLU A 176 -19.84 -5.57 17.23
C GLU A 176 -20.98 -4.93 16.41
N PRO A 177 -22.25 -5.05 16.84
CA PRO A 177 -23.36 -4.47 16.11
C PRO A 177 -23.22 -2.96 15.93
N ASN A 178 -23.43 -2.48 14.71
CA ASN A 178 -23.40 -1.06 14.33
C ASN A 178 -22.07 -0.34 14.58
N LYS A 179 -20.97 -1.07 14.69
CA LYS A 179 -19.63 -0.49 14.68
C LYS A 179 -18.89 -0.89 13.41
N THR A 180 -17.95 -0.05 13.02
CA THR A 180 -16.95 -0.31 11.99
C THR A 180 -15.60 -0.58 12.63
N LEU A 181 -14.65 -1.12 11.85
CA LEU A 181 -13.25 -1.18 12.27
C LEU A 181 -12.73 0.18 12.74
N VAL A 182 -13.06 1.28 12.04
CA VAL A 182 -12.63 2.63 12.43
C VAL A 182 -13.18 3.05 13.78
N ASP A 183 -14.42 2.67 14.14
CA ASP A 183 -14.98 2.96 15.47
C ASP A 183 -14.17 2.29 16.58
N ILE A 184 -13.74 1.04 16.35
CA ILE A 184 -12.84 0.33 17.26
C ILE A 184 -11.49 1.05 17.35
N LEU A 185 -10.88 1.38 16.21
CA LEU A 185 -9.59 2.06 16.15
C LEU A 185 -9.60 3.42 16.87
N ASN A 186 -10.68 4.20 16.73
CA ASN A 186 -10.82 5.50 17.39
C ASN A 186 -10.92 5.37 18.92
N ASN A 187 -11.52 4.29 19.45
CA ASN A 187 -11.54 4.02 20.89
C ASN A 187 -10.13 3.75 21.46
N LEU A 188 -9.17 3.41 20.60
CA LEU A 188 -7.78 3.17 20.97
C LEU A 188 -6.92 4.45 20.91
N ASP A 189 -7.45 5.58 20.47
CA ASP A 189 -6.66 6.81 20.26
C ASP A 189 -6.04 7.38 21.52
N SER A 190 -6.76 7.31 22.64
CA SER A 190 -6.29 7.77 23.95
C SER A 190 -5.25 6.83 24.55
N GLN A 191 -5.06 5.66 23.94
CA GLN A 191 -4.10 4.66 24.39
C GLN A 191 -2.81 4.85 23.59
N ASN A 192 -1.66 4.73 24.26
CA ASN A 192 -0.37 4.86 23.59
C ASN A 192 -0.01 3.59 22.78
N ILE A 193 -0.90 3.16 21.90
CA ILE A 193 -0.78 1.97 21.05
C ILE A 193 -0.09 2.37 19.75
N GLY A 194 0.84 1.53 19.29
CA GLY A 194 1.56 1.67 18.02
C GLY A 194 1.14 0.65 16.97
N GLU A 195 0.64 -0.51 17.39
CA GLU A 195 0.22 -1.61 16.55
C GLU A 195 -0.89 -2.40 17.25
N ILE A 196 -1.84 -2.90 16.46
CA ILE A 196 -2.75 -3.96 16.85
C ILE A 196 -2.68 -5.09 15.83
N GLN A 197 -2.94 -6.31 16.29
CA GLN A 197 -3.10 -7.48 15.44
C GLN A 197 -4.55 -7.90 15.45
N LEU A 198 -5.12 -8.08 14.27
CA LEU A 198 -6.50 -8.48 14.09
C LEU A 198 -6.56 -9.83 13.39
N PRO A 199 -7.44 -10.75 13.84
CA PRO A 199 -7.79 -11.90 13.02
C PRO A 199 -8.45 -11.41 11.73
N HIS A 200 -8.15 -12.07 10.61
CA HIS A 200 -8.82 -11.81 9.35
C HIS A 200 -9.55 -13.07 8.89
N LEU A 201 -10.57 -12.88 8.06
CA LEU A 201 -11.27 -13.96 7.38
C LEU A 201 -10.59 -14.21 6.04
N LYS A 202 -10.13 -15.44 5.80
CA LYS A 202 -9.62 -15.86 4.49
C LYS A 202 -10.68 -16.63 3.72
N VAL A 203 -11.09 -16.09 2.58
CA VAL A 203 -12.10 -16.72 1.71
C VAL A 203 -11.43 -17.77 0.83
N ILE A 204 -11.86 -19.03 0.92
CA ILE A 204 -11.25 -20.13 0.13
C ILE A 204 -11.89 -20.17 -1.26
N LYS A 205 -11.12 -19.68 -2.24
CA LYS A 205 -11.48 -19.74 -3.66
C LYS A 205 -11.29 -21.16 -4.21
N ASN A 206 -12.30 -21.71 -4.90
CA ASN A 206 -12.24 -23.05 -5.52
C ASN A 206 -12.69 -23.12 -6.99
N GLY A 207 -12.69 -22.00 -7.72
CA GLY A 207 -13.03 -21.97 -9.16
C GLY A 207 -12.66 -20.64 -9.78
N ASP A 208 -12.75 -20.48 -11.10
CA ASP A 208 -12.18 -19.31 -11.78
C ASP A 208 -12.92 -17.98 -11.53
N THR A 209 -12.18 -16.88 -11.71
CA THR A 209 -12.73 -15.51 -11.75
C THR A 209 -13.11 -15.18 -13.20
N PRO A 210 -14.28 -14.59 -13.47
CA PRO A 210 -14.64 -14.18 -14.83
C PRO A 210 -13.65 -13.18 -15.39
N ALA A 211 -13.26 -13.35 -16.66
CA ALA A 211 -12.29 -12.45 -17.31
C ALA A 211 -12.79 -11.01 -17.47
N ARG A 212 -14.11 -10.82 -17.63
CA ARG A 212 -14.74 -9.50 -17.85
C ARG A 212 -16.12 -9.43 -17.23
N TYR A 213 -16.59 -8.19 -17.05
CA TYR A 213 -17.98 -7.91 -16.72
C TYR A 213 -18.89 -8.19 -17.93
N LEU A 214 -19.94 -8.99 -17.71
CA LEU A 214 -20.92 -9.40 -18.71
C LEU A 214 -22.32 -8.82 -18.42
N GLY A 215 -22.57 -8.30 -17.22
CA GLY A 215 -23.85 -7.67 -16.87
C GLY A 215 -24.18 -7.71 -15.38
N LYS A 216 -25.21 -6.96 -14.97
CA LYS A 216 -25.56 -6.73 -13.55
C LYS A 216 -25.83 -8.01 -12.78
N GLY A 217 -26.43 -9.03 -13.41
CA GLY A 217 -26.70 -10.31 -12.77
C GLY A 217 -25.44 -11.11 -12.44
N GLN A 218 -24.30 -10.83 -13.08
CA GLN A 218 -23.04 -11.53 -12.84
C GLN A 218 -22.44 -11.14 -11.48
N VAL A 219 -22.45 -9.84 -11.13
CA VAL A 219 -21.81 -9.32 -9.90
C VAL A 219 -22.26 -10.07 -8.65
N PRO A 220 -23.57 -10.18 -8.32
CA PRO A 220 -23.98 -10.90 -7.11
C PRO A 220 -23.66 -12.39 -7.12
N ARG A 221 -23.43 -13.00 -8.29
CA ARG A 221 -23.03 -14.41 -8.42
C ARG A 221 -21.53 -14.62 -8.31
N GLU A 222 -20.74 -13.64 -8.74
CA GLU A 222 -19.28 -13.74 -8.86
C GLU A 222 -18.52 -12.99 -7.75
N MET A 223 -19.21 -12.18 -6.93
CA MET A 223 -18.62 -11.63 -5.69
C MET A 223 -18.12 -12.77 -4.80
N PHE A 224 -16.87 -12.68 -4.39
CA PHE A 224 -16.16 -13.74 -3.68
C PHE A 224 -16.81 -14.08 -2.34
N SER A 225 -17.14 -13.06 -1.54
CA SER A 225 -17.83 -13.24 -0.25
C SER A 225 -19.22 -13.86 -0.36
N ARG A 226 -19.83 -13.86 -1.55
CA ARG A 226 -21.13 -14.52 -1.80
C ARG A 226 -20.99 -15.89 -2.44
N LYS A 227 -20.05 -16.01 -3.39
CA LYS A 227 -19.82 -17.24 -4.16
C LYS A 227 -19.15 -18.31 -3.32
N TYR A 228 -18.15 -17.91 -2.53
CA TYR A 228 -17.37 -18.81 -1.69
C TYR A 228 -17.78 -18.61 -0.22
N ILE A 229 -18.57 -19.55 0.28
CA ILE A 229 -19.05 -19.56 1.67
C ILE A 229 -18.09 -20.30 2.61
N ASN A 230 -17.17 -21.08 2.06
CA ASN A 230 -16.16 -21.80 2.84
C ASN A 230 -15.02 -20.85 3.18
N THR A 231 -14.82 -20.62 4.47
CA THR A 231 -13.74 -19.80 5.00
C THR A 231 -12.81 -20.67 5.81
N ALA A 232 -11.52 -20.36 5.81
CA ALA A 232 -10.63 -20.92 6.82
C ALA A 232 -11.09 -20.42 8.20
N GLU A 233 -10.97 -21.26 9.23
CA GLU A 233 -11.17 -20.78 10.61
C GLU A 233 -10.20 -19.62 10.88
N PRO A 234 -10.65 -18.50 11.47
CA PRO A 234 -9.74 -17.42 11.86
C PRO A 234 -8.70 -17.95 12.86
N THR A 235 -7.42 -17.89 12.50
CA THR A 235 -6.32 -18.27 13.40
C THR A 235 -5.51 -17.03 13.78
N PHE A 236 -5.06 -16.96 15.04
CA PHE A 236 -4.15 -15.90 15.48
C PHE A 236 -2.78 -15.98 14.78
N ASP A 237 -2.37 -17.17 14.35
CA ASP A 237 -1.14 -17.41 13.58
C ASP A 237 -1.14 -16.71 12.20
N ALA A 238 -2.31 -16.32 11.72
CA ALA A 238 -2.49 -15.55 10.48
C ALA A 238 -3.06 -14.16 10.78
N SER A 239 -2.67 -13.48 11.85
CA SER A 239 -3.17 -12.13 12.12
C SER A 239 -2.65 -11.08 11.12
N LYS A 240 -3.40 -10.00 10.95
CA LYS A 240 -3.03 -8.84 10.12
C LYS A 240 -2.74 -7.64 11.01
N ALA A 241 -1.69 -6.90 10.67
CA ALA A 241 -1.27 -5.75 11.44
C ALA A 241 -2.03 -4.50 11.02
N VAL A 242 -2.48 -3.73 12.01
CA VAL A 242 -2.92 -2.34 11.84
C VAL A 242 -2.03 -1.46 12.71
N ILE A 243 -1.30 -0.54 12.09
CA ILE A 243 -0.27 0.27 12.74
C ILE A 243 -0.67 1.74 12.82
N ARG A 244 -0.08 2.44 13.78
CA ARG A 244 0.11 3.89 13.78
C ARG A 244 1.40 4.20 13.02
N PRO A 245 1.35 4.57 11.72
CA PRO A 245 2.55 4.67 10.89
C PRO A 245 3.52 5.79 11.37
N ASP A 246 3.02 6.75 12.15
CA ASP A 246 3.80 7.78 12.83
C ASP A 246 4.64 7.24 14.01
N LYS A 247 4.16 6.20 14.69
CA LYS A 247 4.79 5.62 15.89
C LYS A 247 5.70 4.43 15.59
N VAL A 248 5.58 3.84 14.40
CA VAL A 248 6.43 2.75 13.89
C VAL A 248 7.48 3.30 12.92
#